data_AF-A0A418NIG7-F1
#
_entry.id   AF-A0A418NIG7-F1
#
_cell.length_a   1.000
_cell.length_b   1.000
_cell.length_c   1.000
_cell.angle_alpha   90.00
_cell.angle_beta   90.00
_cell.angle_gamma   90.00
#
_symmetry.space_group_name_H-M   'P 1'
#
loop_
_entity.id
_entity.type
_entity.pdbx_description
1 polymer ?
#
loop_
_entity_poly.entity_id
_entity_poly.type
_entity_poly.pdbx_seq_one_letter_code
_entity_poly.pdbx_strand_id
1 'polypeptide(L)' 'MSIGHFLTFASEAEIIGLWGLGCIGIALVATLAEIRRNRRSRIDSVGWVPWRAIFLTSTLVGGGLIVLAVKGLFAS' A
#
# COMPACT_ATOMS: atom_id res chain seq x y z
N MET A 1 0.05 -24.65 10.15
CA MET A 1 -1.12 -23.81 9.78
C MET A 1 -0.73 -23.04 8.52
N SER A 2 -1.14 -23.51 7.34
CA SER A 2 -0.77 -22.87 6.08
C SER A 2 -1.65 -21.64 5.85
N ILE A 3 -1.05 -20.46 5.75
CA ILE A 3 -1.73 -19.19 5.47
C ILE A 3 -2.69 -19.30 4.27
N GLY A 4 -2.38 -20.18 3.31
CA GLY A 4 -3.19 -20.39 2.11
C GLY A 4 -4.61 -20.95 2.37
N HIS A 5 -4.82 -21.71 3.45
CA HIS A 5 -6.14 -22.29 3.74
C HIS A 5 -7.12 -21.28 4.36
N PHE A 6 -6.62 -20.26 5.04
CA PHE A 6 -7.44 -19.13 5.51
C PHE A 6 -7.82 -18.18 4.38
N LEU A 7 -6.95 -18.03 3.38
CA LEU A 7 -7.20 -17.19 2.20
C LEU A 7 -8.26 -17.77 1.25
N THR A 8 -8.45 -19.08 1.20
CA THR A 8 -9.53 -19.72 0.43
C THR A 8 -10.93 -19.54 1.03
N PHE A 9 -11.05 -19.17 2.31
CA PHE A 9 -12.33 -18.76 2.91
C PHE A 9 -12.61 -17.26 2.72
N ALA A 10 -11.59 -16.47 2.39
CA ALA A 10 -11.75 -15.06 2.13
C ALA A 10 -12.28 -14.85 0.71
N SER A 11 -13.35 -14.05 0.56
CA SER A 11 -13.89 -13.72 -0.77
C SER A 11 -12.79 -13.09 -1.65
N GLU A 12 -12.85 -13.23 -2.98
CA GLU A 12 -11.88 -12.57 -3.89
C GLU A 12 -11.74 -11.07 -3.57
N ALA A 13 -12.84 -10.45 -3.15
CA ALA A 13 -12.90 -9.07 -2.70
C ALA A 13 -12.04 -8.81 -1.45
N GLU A 14 -11.99 -9.72 -0.47
CA GLU A 14 -11.15 -9.58 0.73
C GLU A 14 -9.66 -9.70 0.39
N ILE A 15 -9.29 -10.62 -0.51
CA ILE A 15 -7.89 -10.76 -0.96
C ILE A 15 -7.44 -9.47 -1.66
N ILE A 16 -8.27 -8.93 -2.56
CA ILE A 16 -8.01 -7.65 -3.24
C ILE A 16 -7.91 -6.51 -2.22
N GLY A 17 -8.78 -6.50 -1.20
CA GLY A 17 -8.77 -5.50 -0.13
C GLY A 17 -7.49 -5.54 0.71
N LEU A 18 -6.99 -6.74 1.03
CA LEU A 18 -5.73 -6.93 1.74
C LEU A 18 -4.53 -6.44 0.93
N TRP A 19 -4.48 -6.69 -0.37
CA TRP A 19 -3.46 -6.11 -1.25
C TRP A 19 -3.55 -4.59 -1.29
N GLY A 20 -4.78 -4.05 -1.34
CA GLY A 20 -5.03 -2.62 -1.24
C GLY A 20 -4.46 -2.01 0.04
N LEU A 21 -4.74 -2.63 1.20
CA LEU A 21 -4.17 -2.24 2.49
C LEU A 21 -2.63 -2.35 2.51
N GLY A 22 -2.06 -3.39 1.91
CA GLY A 22 -0.62 -3.54 1.75
C GLY A 22 0.01 -2.37 1.00
N CYS A 23 -0.60 -1.95 -0.12
CA CYS A 23 -0.18 -0.77 -0.87
C CYS A 23 -0.29 0.52 -0.04
N ILE A 24 -1.36 0.69 0.75
CA ILE A 24 -1.48 1.83 1.66
C ILE A 24 -0.36 1.81 2.72
N GLY A 25 -0.02 0.64 3.26
CA GLY A 25 1.13 0.48 4.17
C GLY A 25 2.44 0.96 3.55
N ILE A 26 2.71 0.58 2.30
CA ILE A 26 3.89 1.04 1.55
C ILE A 26 3.86 2.56 1.35
N ALA A 27 2.70 3.13 1.01
CA ALA A 27 2.54 4.57 0.87
C ALA A 27 2.86 5.33 2.17
N LEU A 28 2.41 4.82 3.31
CA LEU A 28 2.70 5.40 4.62
C LEU A 28 4.20 5.36 4.92
N VAL A 29 4.86 4.22 4.70
CA VAL A 29 6.31 4.09 4.87
C VAL A 29 7.06 5.06 3.96
N ALA A 30 6.64 5.19 2.69
CA ALA A 30 7.24 6.13 1.75
C ALA A 30 7.08 7.59 2.22
N THR A 31 5.93 7.94 2.78
CA THR A 31 5.68 9.28 3.36
C THR A 31 6.60 9.55 4.54
N LEU A 32 6.74 8.60 5.47
CA LEU A 32 7.63 8.72 6.62
C LEU A 32 9.10 8.83 6.19
N ALA A 33 9.50 8.06 5.19
CA ALA A 33 10.84 8.12 4.62
C ALA A 33 11.14 9.48 3.97
N GLU A 34 10.17 10.05 3.26
CA GLU A 34 10.29 11.38 2.66
C GLU A 34 10.36 12.49 3.72
N ILE A 35 9.53 12.43 4.77
CA ILE A 35 9.62 13.35 5.91
C ILE A 35 11.00 13.26 6.57
N ARG A 36 11.51 12.03 6.76
CA ARG A 36 12.85 11.82 7.33
C ARG A 36 13.94 12.35 6.41
N ARG A 37 13.79 12.25 5.09
CA ARG A 37 14.71 12.80 4.10
C ARG A 37 14.73 14.33 4.16
N ASN A 38 13.57 14.97 4.21
CA ASN A 38 13.45 16.44 4.25
C ASN A 38 13.97 17.05 5.56
N ARG A 39 13.98 16.29 6.67
CA ARG A 39 14.57 16.74 7.95
C ARG A 39 16.10 16.68 7.98
N ARG A 40 16.76 16.07 6.99
CA ARG A 40 18.23 15.97 6.94
C ARG A 40 18.82 17.22 6.28
N SER A 41 19.80 17.84 6.94
CA SER A 41 20.49 19.05 6.45
C SER A 41 21.34 18.82 5.18
N ARG A 42 21.81 17.60 4.93
CA ARG A 42 22.48 17.22 3.68
C ARG A 42 21.58 16.26 2.92
N ILE A 43 20.75 16.79 2.02
CA ILE A 43 19.83 15.96 1.23
C ILE A 43 20.59 15.11 0.19
N ASP A 44 21.75 15.61 -0.26
CA ASP A 44 22.60 14.98 -1.27
C ASP A 44 23.19 13.63 -0.83
N SER A 45 23.20 13.33 0.47
CA SER A 45 23.73 12.07 1.02
C SER A 45 22.68 11.03 1.39
N VAL A 46 21.38 11.32 1.21
CA VAL A 46 20.27 10.48 1.74
C VAL A 46 19.78 9.42 0.75
N GLY A 47 20.35 9.38 -0.45
CA GLY A 47 20.08 8.35 -1.47
C GLY A 47 18.98 8.73 -2.46
N TRP A 48 19.00 8.05 -3.62
CA TRP A 48 18.23 8.37 -4.83
C TRP A 48 16.75 7.96 -4.83
N VAL A 49 16.24 7.38 -3.74
CA VAL A 49 14.95 6.68 -3.76
C VAL A 49 13.80 7.68 -3.97
N PRO A 50 12.93 7.49 -4.97
CA PRO A 50 11.86 8.42 -5.29
C PRO A 50 10.63 8.18 -4.39
N TRP A 51 10.76 8.49 -3.09
CA TRP A 51 9.71 8.24 -2.09
C TRP A 51 8.34 8.83 -2.47
N ARG A 52 8.32 10.03 -3.08
CA ARG A 52 7.06 10.64 -3.56
C ARG A 52 6.40 9.85 -4.68
N ALA A 53 7.17 9.27 -5.61
CA ALA A 53 6.63 8.44 -6.68
C ALA A 53 6.11 7.09 -6.14
N ILE A 54 6.83 6.49 -5.18
CA ILE A 54 6.41 5.26 -4.49
C ILE A 54 5.10 5.51 -3.73
N PHE A 55 5.01 6.62 -2.99
CA PHE A 55 3.78 7.03 -2.32
C PHE A 55 2.62 7.16 -3.31
N LEU A 56 2.81 7.90 -4.40
CA LEU A 56 1.75 8.19 -5.36
C LEU A 56 1.24 6.90 -6.02
N THR A 57 2.14 6.08 -6.55
CA THR A 57 1.79 4.81 -7.21
C THR A 57 1.10 3.85 -6.24
N SER A 58 1.62 3.70 -5.03
CA SER A 58 1.04 2.80 -4.02
C SER A 58 -0.32 3.30 -3.53
N THR A 59 -0.52 4.62 -3.40
CA THR A 59 -1.82 5.19 -3.00
C THR A 59 -2.86 5.02 -4.10
N LEU A 60 -2.48 5.23 -5.37
CA LEU A 60 -3.40 5.05 -6.51
C LEU A 60 -3.81 3.59 -6.67
N VAL A 61 -2.84 2.67 -6.66
CA VAL A 61 -3.12 1.23 -6.77
C VAL A 61 -3.89 0.75 -5.55
N GLY A 62 -3.41 1.09 -4.34
CA GLY A 62 -4.05 0.68 -3.09
C GLY A 62 -5.48 1.19 -2.94
N GLY A 63 -5.70 2.47 -3.22
CA GLY A 63 -7.03 3.07 -3.22
C GLY A 63 -7.95 2.42 -4.25
N GLY A 64 -7.46 2.15 -5.46
CA GLY A 64 -8.21 1.44 -6.50
C GLY A 64 -8.63 0.03 -6.06
N LEU A 65 -7.71 -0.75 -5.49
CA LEU A 65 -7.98 -2.09 -4.98
C LEU A 65 -8.99 -2.07 -3.82
N ILE A 66 -8.87 -1.11 -2.90
CA ILE A 66 -9.84 -0.95 -1.81
C ILE A 66 -11.23 -0.64 -2.36
N VAL A 67 -11.36 0.26 -3.34
CA VAL A 67 -12.66 0.58 -3.95
C VAL A 67 -13.27 -0.66 -4.63
N LEU A 68 -12.47 -1.46 -5.33
CA LEU A 68 -12.93 -2.70 -5.97
C LEU A 68 -13.35 -3.76 -4.93
N ALA A 69 -12.55 -3.93 -3.88
CA ALA A 69 -12.86 -4.82 -2.77
C ALA A 69 -14.17 -4.44 -2.08
N VAL A 70 -14.34 -3.16 -1.76
CA VAL A 70 -15.57 -2.63 -1.15
C VAL A 70 -16.78 -2.91 -2.04
N LYS A 71 -16.68 -2.67 -3.35
CA LYS A 71 -17.75 -3.01 -4.28
C LYS A 71 -18.05 -4.51 -4.31
N GLY A 72 -17.02 -5.35 -4.35
CA GLY A 72 -17.17 -6.80 -4.33
C GLY A 72 -17.85 -7.33 -3.07
N LEU A 73 -17.52 -6.75 -1.91
CA LEU A 73 -18.13 -7.08 -0.62
C LEU A 73 -19.61 -6.66 -0.51
N PHE A 74 -20.01 -5.56 -1.17
CA PHE A 74 -21.40 -5.12 -1.19
C PHE A 74 -22.24 -5.80 -2.28
N ALA A 75 -21.60 -6.43 -3.26
CA ALA A 75 -22.26 -7.15 -4.35
C ALA A 75 -22.43 -8.66 -4.05
N SER A 76 -21.73 -9.18 -3.04
CA SER A 76 -21.84 -10.55 -2.52
C SER A 76 -22.93 -10.68 -1.47
#